data_AF-A0A848VUI5-F1
#
_entry.id   AF-A0A848VUI5-F1
#
_cell.length_a   1.000
_cell.length_b   1.000
_cell.length_c   1.000
_cell.angle_alpha   90.00
_cell.angle_beta   90.00
_cell.angle_gamma   90.00
#
_symmetry.space_group_name_H-M   'P 1'
#
loop_
_entity.id
_entity.type
_entity.pdbx_description
1 polymer ?
#
loop_
_entity_poly.entity_id
_entity_poly.type
_entity_poly.pdbx_seq_one_letter_code
_entity_poly.pdbx_strand_id
1 'polypeptide(L)'
;NYLWHTPFGEPKRLITRNGAGAGDAAARVSRVPPGHPEGYLEGFANIYSEAAEAIRAKRTGQALSQEVVFPTVQDGLKGVQFVDACVRSSRRQGAWVNV
;
A
#
# COMPACT_ATOMS: atom_id res chain seq x y z
N ASN A 1 -2.31 -5.01 -13.38
CA ASN A 1 -2.80 -3.66 -13.73
C ASN A 1 -4.26 -3.60 -14.17
N TYR A 2 -4.97 -4.73 -14.15
CA TYR A 2 -6.38 -4.80 -14.52
C TYR A 2 -7.12 -5.52 -13.40
N LEU A 3 -8.24 -4.98 -12.96
CA LEU A 3 -9.14 -5.61 -12.00
C LEU A 3 -10.54 -5.62 -12.61
N TRP A 4 -11.09 -6.81 -12.84
CA TRP A 4 -12.50 -6.95 -13.15
C TRP A 4 -13.30 -6.94 -11.85
N HIS A 5 -14.12 -5.91 -11.66
CA HIS A 5 -14.99 -5.75 -10.50
C HIS A 5 -16.44 -5.90 -10.96
N THR A 6 -17.19 -6.80 -10.32
CA THR A 6 -18.63 -6.97 -10.54
C THR A 6 -19.35 -6.73 -9.22
N PRO A 7 -19.82 -5.50 -8.96
CA PRO A 7 -20.64 -5.22 -7.78
C PRO A 7 -21.96 -5.99 -7.86
N PHE A 8 -22.52 -6.34 -6.70
CA PHE A 8 -23.79 -7.06 -6.64
C PHE A 8 -24.91 -6.19 -7.24
N GLY A 9 -25.63 -6.72 -8.24
CA GLY A 9 -26.72 -6.02 -8.91
C GLY A 9 -26.29 -4.99 -9.97
N GLU A 10 -24.99 -4.84 -10.26
CA GLU A 10 -24.47 -3.88 -11.24
C GLU A 10 -23.71 -4.56 -12.39
N PRO A 11 -23.57 -3.88 -13.55
CA PRO A 11 -22.71 -4.35 -14.62
C PRO A 11 -21.24 -4.53 -14.19
N LYS A 12 -20.59 -5.54 -14.77
CA LYS A 12 -19.15 -5.76 -14.63
C LYS A 12 -18.37 -4.56 -15.19
N ARG A 13 -17.36 -4.10 -14.45
CA ARG A 13 -16.46 -3.00 -14.83
C ARG A 13 -15.00 -3.41 -14.81
N LEU A 14 -14.23 -2.88 -15.76
CA LEU A 14 -12.77 -3.00 -15.80
C LEU A 14 -12.16 -1.78 -15.11
N ILE A 15 -11.42 -2.01 -14.03
CA ILE A 15 -10.63 -0.99 -13.35
C ILE A 15 -9.19 -1.15 -13.79
N THR A 16 -8.58 -0.07 -14.28
CA THR A 16 -7.19 -0.03 -14.72
C THR A 16 -6.38 0.92 -13.85
N ARG A 17 -5.08 0.64 -13.71
CA ARG A 17 -4.17 1.57 -13.00
C ARG A 17 -4.16 2.91 -13.73
N ASN A 18 -4.27 3.98 -12.95
CA ASN A 18 -4.35 5.36 -13.45
C ASN A 18 -5.44 5.56 -14.52
N GLY A 19 -6.48 4.72 -14.49
CA GLY A 19 -7.58 4.73 -15.45
C GLY A 19 -8.68 5.72 -15.09
N ALA A 20 -9.77 5.68 -15.89
CA ALA A 20 -10.96 6.48 -15.61
C ALA A 20 -11.49 6.20 -14.19
N GLY A 21 -11.71 7.26 -13.42
CA GLY A 21 -12.14 7.18 -12.01
C GLY A 21 -10.99 7.04 -11.00
N ALA A 22 -9.72 7.07 -11.42
CA ALA A 22 -8.60 7.22 -10.51
C ALA A 22 -8.62 8.61 -9.86
N GLY A 23 -8.59 8.65 -8.52
CA GLY A 23 -8.50 9.89 -7.75
C GLY A 23 -7.05 10.31 -7.46
N ASP A 24 -6.89 11.46 -6.82
CA ASP A 24 -5.60 12.14 -6.59
C ASP A 24 -4.55 11.24 -5.92
N ALA A 25 -4.96 10.42 -4.95
CA ALA A 25 -4.06 9.49 -4.28
C ALA A 25 -3.47 8.43 -5.24
N ALA A 26 -4.27 7.94 -6.18
CA ALA A 26 -3.79 6.99 -7.20
C ALA A 26 -2.94 7.67 -8.26
N ALA A 27 -3.26 8.92 -8.62
CA ALA A 27 -2.50 9.73 -9.56
C ALA A 27 -1.10 10.05 -9.01
N ARG A 28 -0.98 10.41 -7.72
CA ARG A 28 0.31 10.75 -7.07
C ARG A 28 1.35 9.64 -7.15
N VAL A 29 0.90 8.39 -7.14
CA VAL A 29 1.77 7.20 -7.09
C VAL A 29 1.87 6.45 -8.44
N SER A 30 1.30 7.04 -9.50
CA SER A 30 1.37 6.53 -10.87
C SER A 30 2.27 7.43 -11.72
N ARG A 31 3.06 6.83 -12.61
CA ARG A 31 4.05 7.55 -13.44
C ARG A 31 3.66 7.61 -14.90
N VAL A 32 2.85 6.66 -15.37
CA VAL A 32 2.52 6.51 -16.78
C VAL A 32 1.00 6.53 -17.01
N PRO A 33 0.55 6.89 -18.23
CA PRO A 33 -0.86 6.88 -18.58
C PRO A 33 -1.47 5.47 -18.52
N PRO A 34 -2.81 5.36 -18.40
CA PRO A 34 -3.48 4.07 -18.40
C PRO A 34 -3.14 3.27 -19.66
N GLY A 35 -2.98 1.96 -19.49
CA GLY A 35 -2.55 1.04 -20.55
C GLY A 35 -1.03 0.78 -20.58
N HIS A 36 -0.21 1.62 -19.94
CA HIS A 36 1.22 1.39 -19.77
C HIS A 36 1.47 0.66 -18.45
N PRO A 37 2.01 -0.58 -18.45
CA PRO A 37 2.17 -1.34 -17.23
C PRO A 37 3.21 -0.73 -16.28
N GLU A 38 2.79 -0.47 -15.05
CA GLU A 38 3.68 -0.38 -13.88
C GLU A 38 3.55 -1.66 -13.06
N GLY A 39 4.47 -1.92 -12.15
CA GLY A 39 4.42 -3.13 -11.33
C GLY A 39 5.30 -3.05 -10.10
N TYR A 40 6.02 -4.14 -9.86
CA TYR A 40 6.78 -4.35 -8.64
C TYR A 40 7.84 -3.26 -8.42
N LEU A 41 8.59 -2.89 -9.47
CA LEU A 41 9.64 -1.88 -9.36
C LEU A 41 9.07 -0.49 -9.06
N GLU A 42 8.00 -0.09 -9.72
CA GLU A 42 7.34 1.20 -9.47
C GLU A 42 6.70 1.23 -8.07
N GLY A 43 6.22 0.08 -7.58
CA GLY A 43 5.75 -0.07 -6.19
C GLY A 43 6.87 0.18 -5.19
N PHE A 44 8.04 -0.40 -5.38
CA PHE A 44 9.22 -0.12 -4.55
C PHE A 44 9.66 1.33 -4.67
N ALA A 45 9.69 1.88 -5.89
CA ALA A 45 10.03 3.27 -6.13
C ALA A 45 9.09 4.21 -5.36
N ASN A 46 7.80 3.90 -5.27
CA ASN A 46 6.86 4.67 -4.45
C ASN A 46 7.27 4.71 -2.97
N ILE A 47 7.60 3.57 -2.36
CA ILE A 47 8.04 3.53 -0.95
C ILE A 47 9.29 4.40 -0.74
N TYR A 48 10.27 4.30 -1.64
CA TYR A 48 11.48 5.11 -1.55
C TYR A 48 11.23 6.60 -1.78
N SER A 49 10.36 6.97 -2.72
CA SER A 49 9.98 8.36 -2.97
C SER A 49 9.31 8.99 -1.74
N GLU A 50 8.40 8.27 -1.10
CA GLU A 50 7.68 8.69 0.11
C GLU A 50 8.64 8.87 1.30
N ALA A 51 9.54 7.91 1.52
CA ALA A 51 10.58 8.01 2.54
C ALA A 51 11.55 9.17 2.27
N ALA A 52 11.93 9.41 1.01
CA ALA A 52 12.81 10.50 0.64
C ALA A 52 12.17 11.88 0.89
N GLU A 53 10.86 12.01 0.68
CA GLU A 53 10.11 13.23 0.99
C GLU A 53 10.13 13.51 2.50
N ALA A 54 9.88 12.49 3.32
CA ALA A 54 9.97 12.60 4.77
C ALA A 54 11.37 13.01 5.26
N ILE A 55 12.42 12.44 4.68
CA ILE A 55 13.80 12.80 5.00
C ILE A 55 14.11 14.26 4.62
N ARG A 56 13.68 14.70 3.44
CA ARG A 56 13.89 16.09 2.99
C ARG A 56 13.18 17.08 3.90
N ALA A 57 11.90 16.87 4.18
CA ALA A 57 11.12 17.71 5.09
C ALA A 57 11.80 17.84 6.46
N LYS A 58 12.31 16.73 7.00
CA LYS A 58 13.04 16.75 8.28
C LYS A 58 14.34 17.56 8.22
N ARG A 59 15.08 17.49 7.11
CA ARG A 59 16.35 18.23 6.93
C ARG A 59 16.14 19.73 6.73
N THR A 60 15.08 20.11 6.03
CA THR A 60 14.77 21.51 5.72
C THR A 60 13.91 22.19 6.78
N GLY A 61 13.41 21.44 7.78
CA GLY A 61 12.47 21.95 8.78
C GLY A 61 11.07 22.23 8.22
N GLN A 62 10.77 21.74 7.01
CA GLN A 62 9.46 21.88 6.39
C GLN A 62 8.46 20.89 7.00
N ALA A 63 7.18 21.25 7.00
CA ALA A 63 6.11 20.34 7.38
C ALA A 63 6.00 19.21 6.35
N LEU A 64 5.86 17.97 6.83
CA LEU A 64 5.59 16.83 5.97
C LEU A 64 4.11 16.81 5.57
N SER A 65 3.83 16.64 4.28
CA SER A 65 2.46 16.46 3.79
C SER A 65 1.82 15.21 4.43
N GLN A 66 0.54 15.32 4.81
CA GLN A 66 -0.22 14.18 5.34
C GLN A 66 -0.50 13.11 4.29
N GLU A 67 -0.34 13.44 3.01
CA GLU A 67 -0.45 12.47 1.92
C GLU A 67 0.76 11.53 1.85
N VAL A 68 1.86 11.89 2.51
CA VAL A 68 3.06 11.07 2.52
C VAL A 68 2.85 9.85 3.42
N VAL A 69 2.94 8.66 2.83
CA VAL A 69 2.69 7.37 3.50
C VAL A 69 3.79 6.39 3.14
N PHE A 70 4.39 5.80 4.17
CA PHE A 70 5.35 4.71 4.07
C PHE A 70 5.22 3.82 5.31
N PRO A 71 5.61 2.53 5.24
CA PRO A 71 5.56 1.65 6.39
C PRO A 71 6.35 2.20 7.58
N THR A 72 5.73 2.18 8.76
CA THR A 72 6.33 2.67 9.99
C THR A 72 6.94 1.53 10.80
N VAL A 73 7.70 1.89 11.86
CA VAL A 73 8.17 0.91 12.84
C VAL A 73 7.01 0.17 13.53
N GLN A 74 5.85 0.82 13.68
CA GLN A 74 4.67 0.20 14.31
C GLN A 74 4.04 -0.84 13.38
N ASP A 75 4.07 -0.63 12.07
CA ASP A 75 3.62 -1.64 11.10
C ASP A 75 4.55 -2.86 11.11
N GLY A 76 5.87 -2.62 11.26
CA GLY A 76 6.84 -3.68 11.48
C GLY A 76 6.59 -4.47 12.77
N LEU A 77 6.29 -3.79 13.88
CA LEU A 77 5.96 -4.42 15.16
C LEU A 77 4.73 -5.33 15.02
N LYS A 78 3.64 -4.84 14.40
CA LYS A 78 2.45 -5.64 14.12
C LYS A 78 2.78 -6.88 13.29
N GLY A 79 3.67 -6.76 12.31
CA GLY A 79 4.15 -7.89 11.51
C GLY A 79 4.82 -8.97 12.36
N VAL A 80 5.73 -8.58 13.27
CA VAL A 80 6.41 -9.53 14.16
C VAL A 80 5.43 -10.16 15.17
N GLN A 81 4.51 -9.38 15.74
CA GLN A 81 3.47 -9.88 16.64
C GLN A 81 2.54 -10.89 15.94
N PHE A 82 2.17 -10.62 14.70
CA PHE A 82 1.39 -11.55 13.88
C PHE A 82 2.13 -12.88 13.68
N VAL A 83 3.42 -12.84 13.31
CA VAL A 83 4.24 -14.05 13.14
C VAL A 83 4.33 -14.85 14.44
N ASP A 84 4.57 -14.19 15.57
CA ASP A 84 4.58 -14.84 16.89
C ASP A 84 3.24 -15.52 17.21
N ALA A 85 2.12 -14.84 16.96
CA ALA A 85 0.79 -15.37 17.16
C ALA A 85 0.52 -16.61 16.28
N CYS A 86 0.90 -16.59 15.00
CA CYS A 86 0.80 -17.76 14.14
C CYS A 86 1.58 -18.95 14.71
N VAL A 87 2.80 -18.73 15.22
CA VAL A 87 3.62 -19.77 15.84
C VAL A 87 2.96 -20.30 17.13
N ARG A 88 2.44 -19.42 18.00
CA ARG A 88 1.71 -19.83 19.22
C ARG A 88 0.44 -20.62 18.91
N SER A 89 -0.31 -20.21 17.89
CA SER A 89 -1.51 -20.92 17.42
C SER A 89 -1.16 -22.32 16.90
N SER A 90 -0.12 -22.43 16.06
CA SER A 90 0.35 -23.70 15.51
C SER A 90 0.75 -24.70 16.62
N ARG A 91 1.48 -24.24 17.65
CA ARG A 91 1.82 -25.05 18.83
C ARG A 91 0.60 -25.50 19.64
N ARG A 92 -0.53 -24.81 19.51
CA ARG A 92 -1.82 -25.13 20.12
C ARG A 92 -2.81 -25.73 19.12
N GLN A 93 -2.31 -26.43 18.10
CA GLN A 93 -3.12 -27.14 17.11
C GLN A 93 -4.14 -26.23 16.38
N GLY A 94 -3.74 -24.99 16.10
CA GLY A 94 -4.58 -24.02 15.39
C GLY A 94 -5.60 -23.30 16.27
N ALA A 95 -5.44 -23.34 17.59
CA ALA A 95 -6.30 -22.57 18.49
C ALA A 95 -6.19 -21.06 18.24
N TRP A 96 -7.30 -20.34 18.46
CA TRP A 96 -7.32 -18.89 18.48
C TRP A 96 -6.37 -18.34 19.54
N VAL A 97 -5.62 -17.30 19.17
CA VAL A 97 -4.72 -16.60 20.07
C VAL A 97 -4.82 -15.10 19.82
N ASN A 98 -4.64 -14.29 20.88
CA ASN A 98 -4.58 -12.84 20.75
C ASN A 98 -3.23 -12.41 20.16
N VAL A 99 -3.28 -11.33 19.37
CA VAL A 99 -2.15 -10.59 18.80
C VAL A 99 -2.00 -9.28 19.56
#